data_AF-A0A7S0QX10-F1
#
_entry.id   AF-A0A7S0QX10-F1
#
_cell.length_a   1.000
_cell.length_b   1.000
_cell.length_c   1.000
_cell.angle_alpha   90.00
_cell.angle_beta   90.00
_cell.angle_gamma   90.00
#
_symmetry.space_group_name_H-M   'P 1'
#
loop_
_entity.id
_entity.type
_entity.pdbx_description
1 polymer ?
#
loop_
_entity_poly.entity_id
_entity_poly.type
_entity_poly.pdbx_seq_one_letter_code
_entity_poly.pdbx_strand_id
1 'polypeptide(L)'
;PRPSFSFGIEECVLCQSKLSEMKIHLPREHPEYTLLQTIRELADENIFQDLDLVFESLSTTLHTSSFLICLASPVLHKMMCGNFSESKGKRLMLKDVDGKIFIKALDLWCGKNDCQEVEQCEVQSLASVADRFQMTGVLSVLEEALVGQLSVDVCGWFLTWSGCCGMRQLEAEVLKMAARRFEEFAKTGDFLRMGEEA
;
A
#
# COMPACT_ATOMS: atom_id res chain seq x y z
N PRO A 1 -9.56 19.60 -10.13
CA PRO A 1 -8.17 19.42 -10.61
C PRO A 1 -7.22 19.30 -9.43
N ARG A 2 -6.81 18.07 -9.08
CA ARG A 2 -5.73 17.86 -8.10
C ARG A 2 -4.40 18.13 -8.80
N PRO A 3 -3.41 18.78 -8.16
CA PRO A 3 -2.11 18.99 -8.77
C PRO A 3 -1.37 17.66 -8.86
N SER A 4 -0.79 17.38 -10.02
CA SER A 4 0.23 16.36 -10.22
C SER A 4 1.54 16.86 -9.62
N PHE A 5 1.90 16.38 -8.43
CA PHE A 5 3.19 16.67 -7.82
C PHE A 5 4.22 15.64 -8.29
N SER A 6 5.16 16.10 -9.12
CA SER A 6 6.41 15.40 -9.40
C SER A 6 7.33 15.55 -8.19
N PHE A 7 7.49 14.49 -7.39
CA PHE A 7 8.45 14.45 -6.29
C PHE A 7 9.88 14.45 -6.85
N GLY A 8 10.58 15.56 -6.70
CA GLY A 8 12.04 15.61 -6.75
C GLY A 8 12.56 15.16 -5.40
N ILE A 9 13.16 13.97 -5.35
CA ILE A 9 13.73 13.40 -4.14
C ILE A 9 15.15 13.99 -3.98
N GLU A 10 15.29 15.07 -3.22
CA GLU A 10 16.61 15.44 -2.67
C GLU A 10 16.77 14.75 -1.32
N GLU A 11 17.49 13.63 -1.36
CA GLU A 11 17.70 12.66 -0.28
C GLU A 11 18.67 13.18 0.81
N CYS A 12 18.36 12.92 2.09
CA CYS A 12 19.29 13.16 3.19
C CYS A 12 19.60 11.87 3.98
N VAL A 13 20.85 11.44 3.86
CA VAL A 13 21.44 10.12 4.22
C VAL A 13 21.39 9.81 5.73
N LEU A 14 21.24 10.81 6.61
CA LEU A 14 21.40 10.59 8.06
C LEU A 14 20.10 10.14 8.75
N CYS A 15 18.93 10.59 8.27
CA CYS A 15 17.62 10.17 8.80
C CYS A 15 17.21 8.80 8.26
N GLN A 16 17.67 8.45 7.06
CA GLN A 16 17.52 7.12 6.49
C GLN A 16 18.11 6.05 7.42
N SER A 17 19.22 6.29 8.11
CA SER A 17 19.92 5.23 8.87
C SER A 17 19.17 4.63 10.07
N LYS A 18 18.22 5.35 10.69
CA LYS A 18 17.35 4.80 11.76
C LYS A 18 15.96 4.37 11.26
N LEU A 19 15.52 4.91 10.12
CA LEU A 19 14.21 4.65 9.52
C LEU A 19 14.27 3.47 8.54
N SER A 20 15.42 3.21 7.91
CA SER A 20 15.66 2.13 6.94
C SER A 20 15.63 0.72 7.55
N GLU A 21 15.64 0.59 8.87
CA GLU A 21 15.56 -0.71 9.56
C GLU A 21 14.17 -0.99 10.17
N MET A 22 13.21 -0.06 10.00
CA MET A 22 11.88 -0.22 10.58
C MET A 22 11.03 -1.17 9.74
N LYS A 23 10.90 -2.40 10.23
CA LYS A 23 10.03 -3.43 9.66
C LYS A 23 8.63 -3.30 10.22
N ILE A 24 7.66 -3.11 9.34
CA ILE A 24 6.25 -3.06 9.70
C ILE A 24 5.73 -4.50 9.71
N HIS A 25 5.37 -4.96 10.91
CA HIS A 25 4.77 -6.28 11.11
C HIS A 25 3.26 -6.18 10.91
N LEU A 26 2.73 -6.99 9.99
CA LEU A 26 1.30 -7.01 9.69
C LEU A 26 0.57 -7.98 10.64
N PRO A 27 -0.67 -7.67 11.07
CA PRO A 27 -1.43 -8.54 11.97
C PRO A 27 -1.61 -9.93 11.35
N ARG A 28 -1.46 -10.97 12.17
CA ARG A 28 -1.70 -12.37 11.76
C ARG A 28 -3.19 -12.65 11.70
N GLU A 29 -3.69 -13.10 10.55
CA GLU A 29 -4.99 -13.78 10.49
C GLU A 29 -4.84 -15.30 10.77
N HIS A 30 -5.89 -15.86 11.36
CA HIS A 30 -6.01 -17.20 11.96
C HIS A 30 -5.90 -18.38 10.95
N PRO A 31 -5.70 -19.63 11.43
CA PRO A 31 -5.27 -20.78 10.62
C PRO A 31 -6.44 -21.51 9.95
N GLU A 32 -7.25 -20.79 9.18
CA GLU A 32 -8.14 -21.41 8.21
C GLU A 32 -7.81 -20.78 6.86
N TYR A 33 -7.27 -21.58 5.93
CA TYR A 33 -6.99 -21.15 4.56
C TYR A 33 -8.22 -20.42 4.03
N THR A 34 -8.12 -19.10 3.88
CA THR A 34 -9.24 -18.34 3.35
C THR A 34 -9.38 -18.70 1.87
N LEU A 35 -10.61 -18.75 1.37
CA LEU A 35 -10.89 -19.04 -0.05
C LEU A 35 -10.02 -18.19 -1.00
N LEU A 36 -9.73 -16.95 -0.61
CA LEU A 36 -8.89 -16.02 -1.37
C LEU A 36 -7.42 -16.48 -1.43
N GLN A 37 -6.87 -16.95 -0.32
CA GLN A 37 -5.52 -17.50 -0.28
C GLN A 37 -5.39 -18.72 -1.21
N THR A 38 -6.33 -19.67 -1.15
CA THR A 38 -6.32 -20.84 -2.03
C THR A 38 -6.46 -20.45 -3.51
N ILE A 39 -7.34 -19.51 -3.85
CA ILE A 39 -7.46 -19.01 -5.22
C ILE A 39 -6.14 -18.37 -5.69
N ARG A 40 -5.46 -17.63 -4.81
CA ARG A 40 -4.18 -17.00 -5.13
C ARG A 40 -3.07 -18.02 -5.37
N GLU A 41 -2.99 -19.05 -4.54
CA GLU A 41 -2.03 -20.16 -4.69
C GLU A 41 -2.29 -20.96 -5.98
N LEU A 42 -3.56 -21.24 -6.31
CA LEU A 42 -3.92 -21.89 -7.57
C LEU A 42 -3.55 -21.03 -8.79
N ALA A 43 -3.63 -19.71 -8.68
CA ALA A 43 -3.16 -18.81 -9.73
C ALA A 43 -1.64 -18.90 -9.92
N ASP A 44 -0.86 -19.10 -8.85
CA ASP A 44 0.59 -19.32 -8.94
C ASP A 44 0.92 -20.67 -9.63
N GLU A 45 0.02 -21.66 -9.54
CA GLU A 45 0.10 -22.95 -10.27
C GLU A 45 -0.42 -22.90 -11.72
N ASN A 46 -0.78 -21.71 -12.22
CA ASN A 46 -1.38 -21.50 -13.54
C ASN A 46 -2.79 -22.09 -13.73
N ILE A 47 -3.55 -22.18 -12.64
CA ILE A 47 -4.93 -22.65 -12.65
C ILE A 47 -5.88 -21.43 -12.57
N PHE A 48 -6.99 -21.46 -13.32
CA PHE A 48 -7.99 -20.39 -13.40
C PHE A 48 -7.47 -19.01 -13.85
N GLN A 49 -6.40 -18.97 -14.63
CA GLN A 49 -5.89 -17.74 -15.23
C GLN A 49 -6.64 -17.39 -16.52
N ASP A 50 -7.44 -16.32 -16.49
CA ASP A 50 -8.17 -15.78 -17.64
C ASP A 50 -7.83 -14.31 -17.93
N LEU A 51 -6.91 -13.71 -17.15
CA LEU A 51 -6.45 -12.34 -17.27
C LEU A 51 -4.91 -12.23 -17.21
N ASP A 52 -4.37 -11.48 -18.16
CA ASP A 52 -2.98 -11.02 -18.21
C ASP A 52 -2.91 -9.57 -17.68
N LEU A 53 -2.30 -9.37 -16.51
CA LEU A 53 -1.95 -8.04 -16.02
C LEU A 53 -0.53 -7.68 -16.46
N VAL A 54 -0.42 -6.61 -17.26
CA VAL A 54 0.85 -6.10 -17.77
C VAL A 54 1.16 -4.79 -17.07
N PHE A 55 2.34 -4.69 -16.47
CA PHE A 55 2.82 -3.48 -15.81
C PHE A 55 3.92 -2.85 -16.66
N GLU A 56 3.95 -1.52 -16.74
CA GLU A 56 5.04 -0.82 -17.44
C GLU A 56 6.39 -1.00 -16.74
N SER A 57 6.38 -1.14 -15.41
CA SER A 57 7.59 -1.32 -14.61
C SER A 57 8.17 -2.75 -14.66
N LEU A 58 7.41 -3.73 -15.17
CA LEU A 58 7.81 -5.13 -15.21
C LEU A 58 7.93 -5.63 -16.64
N SER A 59 8.98 -6.39 -16.91
CA SER A 59 9.10 -7.15 -18.16
C SER A 59 8.21 -8.38 -18.20
N THR A 60 7.69 -8.81 -17.05
CA THR A 60 6.84 -9.99 -16.88
C THR A 60 5.37 -9.62 -16.78
N THR A 61 4.52 -10.52 -17.26
CA THR A 61 3.05 -10.43 -17.12
C THR A 61 2.62 -11.23 -15.89
N LEU A 62 1.71 -10.67 -15.10
CA LEU A 62 1.05 -11.40 -14.03
C LEU A 62 -0.19 -12.09 -14.61
N HIS A 63 -0.13 -13.41 -14.72
CA HIS A 63 -1.28 -14.22 -15.12
C HIS A 63 -2.14 -14.51 -13.89
N THR A 64 -3.42 -14.15 -13.94
CA THR A 64 -4.32 -14.23 -12.80
C THR A 64 -5.78 -14.38 -13.23
N SER A 65 -6.68 -14.49 -12.26
CA SER A 65 -8.11 -14.56 -12.51
C SER A 65 -8.73 -13.16 -12.51
N SER A 66 -9.51 -12.86 -13.55
CA SER A 66 -10.34 -11.66 -13.66
C SER A 66 -11.28 -11.52 -12.46
N PHE A 67 -11.81 -12.64 -11.96
CA PHE A 67 -12.65 -12.70 -10.77
C PHE A 67 -11.92 -12.18 -9.53
N LEU A 68 -10.71 -12.67 -9.28
CA LEU A 68 -9.89 -12.26 -8.14
C LEU A 68 -9.59 -10.76 -8.19
N ILE A 69 -9.20 -10.25 -9.35
CA ILE A 69 -8.85 -8.84 -9.54
C ILE A 69 -10.08 -7.92 -9.40
N CYS A 70 -11.23 -8.33 -9.94
CA CYS A 70 -12.48 -7.58 -9.76
C CYS A 70 -12.89 -7.49 -8.29
N LEU A 71 -12.70 -8.57 -7.54
CA LEU A 71 -13.06 -8.63 -6.12
C LEU A 71 -12.10 -7.80 -5.27
N ALA A 72 -10.81 -7.83 -5.58
CA ALA A 72 -9.78 -7.09 -4.86
C ALA A 72 -9.88 -5.56 -5.07
N SER A 73 -10.28 -5.12 -6.28
CA SER A 73 -10.30 -3.71 -6.64
C SER A 73 -11.58 -3.29 -7.39
N PRO A 74 -12.41 -2.42 -6.78
CA PRO A 74 -13.54 -1.80 -7.47
C PRO A 74 -13.13 -0.98 -8.69
N VAL A 75 -11.91 -0.42 -8.69
CA VAL A 75 -11.36 0.34 -9.82
C VAL A 75 -11.11 -0.59 -11.01
N LEU A 76 -10.43 -1.72 -10.77
CA LEU A 76 -10.13 -2.69 -11.83
C LEU A 76 -11.39 -3.40 -12.32
N HIS A 77 -12.36 -3.68 -11.44
CA HIS A 77 -13.68 -4.15 -11.85
C HIS A 77 -14.34 -3.18 -12.84
N LYS A 78 -14.30 -1.86 -12.58
CA LYS A 78 -14.85 -0.86 -13.51
C LYS A 78 -14.07 -0.77 -14.82
N MET A 79 -12.74 -0.94 -14.79
CA MET A 79 -11.92 -0.96 -16.00
C MET A 79 -12.24 -2.18 -16.88
N MET A 80 -12.41 -3.35 -16.27
CA MET A 80 -12.68 -4.60 -16.99
C MET A 80 -14.15 -4.76 -17.41
N CYS A 81 -15.11 -4.42 -16.57
CA CYS A 81 -16.54 -4.60 -16.85
C CYS A 81 -17.20 -3.34 -17.45
N GLY A 82 -16.45 -2.25 -17.60
CA GLY A 82 -16.91 -1.03 -18.26
C GLY A 82 -16.94 -1.16 -19.80
N ASN A 83 -17.53 -0.16 -20.46
CA ASN A 83 -17.50 -0.03 -21.92
C ASN A 83 -16.13 0.47 -22.45
N PHE A 84 -15.03 0.10 -21.83
CA PHE A 84 -13.67 0.49 -22.23
C PHE A 84 -13.11 -0.50 -23.25
N SER A 85 -12.15 -0.08 -24.08
CA SER A 85 -11.49 -0.95 -25.06
C SER A 85 -10.81 -2.17 -24.42
N GLU A 86 -10.50 -2.08 -23.12
CA GLU A 86 -9.90 -3.12 -22.30
C GLU A 86 -10.88 -4.27 -21.97
N SER A 87 -12.20 -4.04 -22.01
CA SER A 87 -13.20 -5.06 -21.64
C SER A 87 -13.39 -6.20 -22.64
N LYS A 88 -12.78 -6.10 -23.82
CA LYS A 88 -12.81 -7.14 -24.86
C LYS A 88 -11.56 -8.02 -24.88
N GLY A 89 -10.51 -7.66 -24.14
CA GLY A 89 -9.23 -8.36 -24.11
C GLY A 89 -9.03 -9.12 -22.80
N LYS A 90 -8.42 -10.30 -22.87
CA LYS A 90 -7.88 -11.02 -21.70
C LYS A 90 -6.63 -10.35 -21.13
N ARG A 91 -6.37 -9.08 -21.43
CA ARG A 91 -5.13 -8.37 -21.11
C ARG A 91 -5.45 -6.95 -20.67
N LEU A 92 -4.98 -6.59 -19.48
CA LEU A 92 -5.15 -5.27 -18.89
C LEU A 92 -3.78 -4.66 -18.60
N MET A 93 -3.54 -3.47 -19.13
CA MET A 93 -2.27 -2.75 -18.97
C MET A 93 -2.41 -1.71 -17.86
N LEU A 94 -1.57 -1.80 -16.83
CA LEU A 94 -1.51 -0.86 -15.72
C LEU A 94 -0.26 0.04 -15.89
N LYS A 95 -0.51 1.32 -16.13
CA LYS A 95 0.52 2.36 -16.32
C LYS A 95 0.82 3.10 -15.02
N ASP A 96 2.04 3.59 -14.88
CA ASP A 96 2.48 4.37 -13.71
C ASP A 96 2.29 3.64 -12.38
N VAL A 97 2.43 2.31 -12.37
CA VAL A 97 2.30 1.46 -11.17
C VAL A 97 3.48 0.50 -11.15
N ASP A 98 4.14 0.41 -10.00
CA ASP A 98 5.11 -0.64 -9.78
C ASP A 98 4.38 -1.99 -9.62
N GLY A 99 4.54 -2.88 -10.60
CA GLY A 99 3.96 -4.20 -10.59
C GLY A 99 4.35 -5.07 -9.39
N LYS A 100 5.56 -4.90 -8.83
CA LYS A 100 5.97 -5.66 -7.62
C LYS A 100 5.15 -5.25 -6.42
N ILE A 101 4.97 -3.93 -6.24
CA ILE A 101 4.16 -3.37 -5.15
C ILE A 101 2.70 -3.75 -5.33
N PHE A 102 2.18 -3.73 -6.56
CA PHE A 102 0.82 -4.19 -6.84
C PHE A 102 0.62 -5.68 -6.51
N ILE A 103 1.55 -6.55 -6.92
CA ILE A 103 1.51 -7.97 -6.59
C ILE A 103 1.51 -8.16 -5.07
N LYS A 104 2.37 -7.43 -4.36
CA LYS A 104 2.44 -7.46 -2.89
C LYS A 104 1.13 -6.99 -2.24
N ALA A 105 0.47 -5.97 -2.79
CA ALA A 105 -0.85 -5.52 -2.32
C ALA A 105 -1.92 -6.60 -2.52
N LEU A 106 -1.90 -7.27 -3.68
CA LEU A 106 -2.83 -8.37 -3.97
C LEU A 106 -2.58 -9.58 -3.07
N ASP A 107 -1.32 -9.94 -2.84
CA ASP A 107 -0.94 -11.03 -1.96
C ASP A 107 -1.36 -10.75 -0.51
N LEU A 108 -1.18 -9.51 -0.05
CA LEU A 108 -1.65 -9.06 1.26
C LEU A 108 -3.18 -9.10 1.36
N TRP A 109 -3.89 -8.65 0.33
CA TRP A 109 -5.36 -8.72 0.29
C TRP A 109 -5.88 -10.17 0.33
N CYS A 110 -5.16 -11.12 -0.29
CA CYS A 110 -5.50 -12.54 -0.25
C CYS A 110 -5.09 -13.23 1.07
N GLY A 111 -4.39 -12.53 1.97
CA GLY A 111 -3.90 -13.10 3.23
C GLY A 111 -2.72 -14.07 3.05
N LYS A 112 -1.86 -13.87 2.03
CA LYS A 112 -0.70 -14.74 1.81
C LYS A 112 0.32 -14.59 2.95
N ASN A 113 0.66 -15.71 3.59
CA ASN A 113 1.48 -15.76 4.80
C ASN A 113 2.90 -15.17 4.65
N ASP A 114 3.43 -15.13 3.43
CA ASP A 114 4.79 -14.64 3.16
C ASP A 114 4.91 -13.11 3.22
N CYS A 115 3.80 -12.38 3.35
CA CYS A 115 3.77 -10.92 3.36
C CYS A 115 3.82 -10.32 4.78
N GLN A 116 4.34 -11.01 5.79
CA GLN A 116 4.26 -10.58 7.19
C GLN A 116 5.17 -9.41 7.58
N GLU A 117 6.19 -9.10 6.78
CA GLU A 117 7.12 -7.99 7.00
C GLU A 117 7.21 -7.11 5.75
N VAL A 118 7.02 -5.81 5.93
CA VAL A 118 7.17 -4.80 4.87
C VAL A 118 8.11 -3.71 5.33
N GLU A 119 9.02 -3.29 4.47
CA GLU A 119 9.92 -2.16 4.76
C GLU A 119 9.15 -0.84 4.74
N GLN A 120 9.61 0.17 5.48
CA GLN A 120 8.92 1.46 5.56
C GLN A 120 8.73 2.13 4.18
N CYS A 121 9.74 2.09 3.31
CA CYS A 121 9.68 2.65 1.96
C CYS A 121 8.66 1.89 1.07
N GLU A 122 8.54 0.58 1.28
CA GLU A 122 7.55 -0.24 0.61
C GLU A 122 6.14 0.08 1.11
N VAL A 123 5.95 0.36 2.41
CA VAL A 123 4.62 0.69 2.96
C VAL A 123 4.03 1.95 2.35
N GLN A 124 4.85 2.98 2.07
CA GLN A 124 4.37 4.18 1.36
C GLN A 124 3.86 3.84 -0.04
N SER A 125 4.65 3.07 -0.79
CA SER A 125 4.32 2.64 -2.13
C SER A 125 3.06 1.75 -2.11
N LEU A 126 2.97 0.86 -1.13
CA LEU A 126 1.87 -0.09 -0.96
C LEU A 126 0.56 0.62 -0.64
N ALA A 127 0.57 1.59 0.29
CA ALA A 127 -0.59 2.40 0.60
C ALA A 127 -1.03 3.26 -0.59
N SER A 128 -0.09 3.83 -1.34
CA SER A 128 -0.40 4.60 -2.56
C SER A 128 -1.06 3.73 -3.62
N VAL A 129 -0.56 2.51 -3.83
CA VAL A 129 -1.18 1.54 -4.76
C VAL A 129 -2.56 1.13 -4.26
N ALA A 130 -2.69 0.78 -2.98
CA ALA A 130 -3.96 0.36 -2.38
C ALA A 130 -5.02 1.47 -2.44
N ASP A 131 -4.65 2.73 -2.18
CA ASP A 131 -5.54 3.89 -2.30
C ASP A 131 -5.97 4.11 -3.77
N ARG A 132 -5.02 4.11 -4.70
CA ARG A 132 -5.28 4.28 -6.13
C ARG A 132 -6.26 3.23 -6.67
N PHE A 133 -6.10 1.98 -6.25
CA PHE A 133 -6.96 0.87 -6.69
C PHE A 133 -8.14 0.59 -5.75
N GLN A 134 -8.34 1.42 -4.72
CA GLN A 134 -9.42 1.28 -3.73
C GLN A 134 -9.45 -0.11 -3.07
N MET A 135 -8.28 -0.67 -2.80
CA MET A 135 -8.10 -1.93 -2.07
C MET A 135 -8.22 -1.66 -0.56
N THR A 136 -9.44 -1.37 -0.09
CA THR A 136 -9.67 -0.91 1.28
C THR A 136 -9.23 -1.92 2.34
N GLY A 137 -9.36 -3.23 2.06
CA GLY A 137 -8.87 -4.27 2.97
C GLY A 137 -7.36 -4.17 3.23
N VAL A 138 -6.57 -3.87 2.19
CA VAL A 138 -5.13 -3.66 2.32
C VAL A 138 -4.83 -2.41 3.15
N LEU A 139 -5.54 -1.31 2.89
CA LEU A 139 -5.39 -0.08 3.68
C LEU A 139 -5.69 -0.32 5.16
N SER A 140 -6.75 -1.06 5.49
CA SER A 140 -7.10 -1.38 6.87
C SER A 140 -6.04 -2.21 7.59
N VAL A 141 -5.49 -3.23 6.91
CA VAL A 141 -4.41 -4.06 7.48
C VAL A 141 -3.14 -3.24 7.72
N LEU A 142 -2.79 -2.35 6.78
CA LEU A 142 -1.66 -1.45 6.95
C LEU A 142 -1.91 -0.47 8.10
N GLU A 143 -3.08 0.13 8.14
CA GLU A 143 -3.49 1.08 9.17
C GLU A 143 -3.42 0.47 10.57
N GLU A 144 -3.90 -0.75 10.76
CA GLU A 144 -3.79 -1.48 12.03
C GLU A 144 -2.33 -1.74 12.43
N ALA A 145 -1.51 -2.21 11.48
CA ALA A 145 -0.08 -2.46 11.71
C ALA A 145 0.68 -1.19 12.09
N LEU A 146 0.37 -0.07 11.42
CA LEU A 146 1.01 1.23 11.64
C LEU A 146 0.59 1.85 12.97
N VAL A 147 -0.70 1.77 13.32
CA VAL A 147 -1.20 2.22 14.63
C VAL A 147 -0.57 1.41 15.76
N GLY A 148 -0.42 0.09 15.59
CA GLY A 148 0.23 -0.77 16.58
C GLY A 148 1.71 -0.46 16.84
N GLN A 149 2.39 0.14 15.87
CA GLN A 149 3.82 0.50 15.94
C GLN A 149 4.03 2.02 16.12
N LEU A 150 2.97 2.77 16.37
CA LEU A 150 3.04 4.22 16.49
C LEU A 150 3.83 4.63 17.74
N SER A 151 4.85 5.47 17.54
CA SER A 151 5.68 6.05 18.59
C SER A 151 5.92 7.54 18.33
N VAL A 152 6.42 8.26 19.33
CA VAL A 152 6.70 9.71 19.21
C VAL A 152 7.76 9.98 18.14
N ASP A 153 8.73 9.07 17.97
CA ASP A 153 9.84 9.22 17.02
C ASP A 153 9.38 9.14 15.56
N VAL A 154 8.32 8.37 15.28
CA VAL A 154 7.77 8.16 13.92
C VAL A 154 6.53 9.00 13.65
N CYS A 155 5.98 9.65 14.69
CA CYS A 155 4.76 10.45 14.62
C CYS A 155 4.89 11.59 13.60
N GLY A 156 6.08 12.19 13.50
CA GLY A 156 6.34 13.28 12.57
C GLY A 156 6.20 12.85 11.11
N TRP A 157 6.88 11.75 10.74
CA TRP A 157 6.74 11.13 9.43
C TRP A 157 5.28 10.74 9.10
N PHE A 158 4.54 10.19 10.06
CA PHE A 158 3.12 9.87 9.81
C PHE A 158 2.26 11.11 9.59
N LEU A 159 2.50 12.23 10.26
CA LEU A 159 1.71 13.45 10.06
C LEU A 159 1.93 14.06 8.68
N THR A 160 3.16 14.01 8.15
CA THR A 160 3.43 14.50 6.79
C THR A 160 2.85 13.56 5.73
N TRP A 161 2.92 12.24 5.96
CA TRP A 161 2.53 11.24 4.97
C TRP A 161 1.05 10.80 5.01
N SER A 162 0.43 10.68 6.19
CA SER A 162 -0.92 10.11 6.34
C SER A 162 -1.99 10.87 5.56
N GLY A 163 -1.83 12.18 5.37
CA GLY A 163 -2.74 12.99 4.55
C GLY A 163 -2.70 12.65 3.05
N CYS A 164 -1.70 11.90 2.57
CA CYS A 164 -1.55 11.52 1.17
C CYS A 164 -2.28 10.23 0.80
N CYS A 165 -2.79 9.46 1.76
CA CYS A 165 -3.41 8.15 1.54
C CYS A 165 -4.74 8.07 2.31
N GLY A 166 -5.71 7.27 1.85
CA GLY A 166 -7.03 7.16 2.49
C GLY A 166 -7.09 6.54 3.92
N MET A 167 -6.00 6.56 4.69
CA MET A 167 -5.85 5.95 6.03
C MET A 167 -6.28 6.92 7.16
N ARG A 168 -7.59 7.07 7.33
CA ARG A 168 -8.18 8.07 8.24
C ARG A 168 -8.06 7.73 9.73
N GLN A 169 -8.05 6.46 10.09
CA GLN A 169 -7.89 6.03 11.47
C GLN A 169 -6.44 6.21 11.93
N LEU A 170 -5.46 5.95 11.07
CA LEU A 170 -4.05 6.26 11.32
C LEU A 170 -3.87 7.76 11.53
N GLU A 171 -4.39 8.60 10.63
CA GLU A 171 -4.33 10.06 10.75
C GLU A 171 -4.91 10.53 12.11
N ALA A 172 -6.07 10.02 12.50
CA ALA A 172 -6.71 10.37 13.77
C ALA A 172 -5.89 9.95 14.99
N GLU A 173 -5.33 8.74 15.01
CA GLU A 173 -4.51 8.25 16.13
C GLU A 173 -3.15 8.94 16.21
N VAL A 174 -2.55 9.27 15.06
CA VAL A 174 -1.29 10.04 14.98
C VAL A 174 -1.51 11.44 15.53
N LEU A 175 -2.56 12.15 15.11
CA LEU A 175 -2.91 13.48 15.62
C LEU A 175 -3.18 13.45 17.14
N LYS A 176 -3.89 12.43 17.60
CA LYS A 176 -4.19 12.23 19.03
C LYS A 176 -2.92 11.96 19.84
N MET A 177 -1.96 11.20 19.31
CA MET A 177 -0.67 10.99 19.97
C MET A 177 0.15 12.28 20.03
N ALA A 178 0.27 12.99 18.90
CA ALA A 178 0.98 14.26 18.80
C ALA A 178 0.43 15.30 19.78
N ALA A 179 -0.90 15.40 19.91
CA ALA A 179 -1.53 16.32 20.85
C ALA A 179 -1.29 15.92 22.33
N ARG A 180 -1.34 14.64 22.66
CA ARG A 180 -1.16 14.15 24.04
C ARG A 180 0.29 14.25 24.52
N ARG A 181 1.26 14.03 23.64
CA ARG A 181 2.69 14.03 23.95
C ARG A 181 3.41 15.18 23.26
N PHE A 182 2.74 16.32 23.12
CA PHE A 182 3.23 17.46 22.33
C PHE A 182 4.61 17.95 22.79
N GLU A 183 4.87 18.02 24.11
CA GLU A 183 6.17 18.48 24.61
C GLU A 183 7.35 17.57 24.20
N GLU A 184 7.10 16.27 24.07
CA GLU A 184 8.08 15.29 23.62
C GLU A 184 8.21 15.34 22.10
N PHE A 185 7.08 15.38 21.40
CA PHE A 185 7.01 15.46 19.95
C PHE A 185 7.65 16.76 19.42
N ALA A 186 7.44 17.90 20.07
CA ALA A 186 8.00 19.18 19.66
C ALA A 186 9.53 19.25 19.72
N LYS A 187 10.17 18.32 20.44
CA LYS A 187 11.63 18.18 20.51
C LYS A 187 12.20 17.25 19.43
N THR A 188 11.34 16.53 18.70
CA THR A 188 11.77 15.65 17.62
C THR A 188 12.27 16.46 16.42
N GLY A 189 13.26 15.91 15.70
CA GLY A 189 13.76 16.54 14.48
C GLY A 189 12.70 16.67 13.40
N ASP A 190 11.68 15.79 13.39
CA ASP A 190 10.63 15.82 12.39
C ASP A 190 9.67 16.99 12.59
N PHE A 191 9.28 17.30 13.84
CA PHE A 191 8.44 18.46 14.12
C PHE A 191 9.11 19.77 13.69
N LEU A 192 10.41 19.91 13.92
CA LEU A 192 11.17 21.09 13.53
C LEU A 192 11.22 21.28 12.00
N ARG A 193 11.08 20.19 11.22
CA ARG A 193 11.13 20.19 9.76
C ARG A 193 9.75 20.35 9.10
N MET A 194 8.65 20.21 9.84
CA MET A 194 7.28 20.34 9.32
C MET A 194 6.92 21.71 8.73
N GLY A 195 7.77 22.74 8.95
CA GLY A 195 7.61 24.08 8.37
C GLY A 195 8.52 24.38 7.17
N GLU A 196 9.43 23.48 6.79
CA GLU A 196 10.42 23.72 5.74
C GLU A 196 9.94 23.27 4.34
N GLU A 197 8.87 22.47 4.27
CA GLU A 197 8.32 21.90 3.01
C GLU A 197 7.07 22.65 2.49
N ALA A 198 6.83 23.89 2.94
CA ALA A 198 5.69 24.72 2.52
C ALA A 198 5.99 25.60 1.29
#